data_AF-A0A1F6EJM0-F1
#
_entry.id   AF-A0A1F6EJM0-F1
#
_cell.length_a   1.000
_cell.length_b   1.000
_cell.length_c   1.000
_cell.angle_alpha   90.00
_cell.angle_beta   90.00
_cell.angle_gamma   90.00
#
_symmetry.space_group_name_H-M   'P 1'
#
loop_
_entity.id
_entity.type
_entity.pdbx_description
1 polymer ?
#
loop_
_entity_poly.entity_id
_entity_poly.type
_entity_poly.pdbx_seq_one_letter_code
_entity_poly.pdbx_strand_id
1 'polypeptide(L)'
;MHTAPTHSLIKLLILLGLVLFGISIASAKTVPASAVRNCDRSNAPIINVTQKVVHTVDSGQAGNNWAFDDLNRQMKVYDNGDGTFCVESTNEGKFDSQGGQRSPGNTGVLTGNEDGTFKGGYQAVITGTLLEEPLWPTNGNVGTTDYQCDINGNCPGYISWPGQYFAPGFGFAYDFWGWAYKYQNCVWVNASTGNQGDILCGASGGGGAPGDPN
;
A
#
# COMPACT_ATOMS: atom_id res chain seq x y z
N MET A 1 -15.19 9.22 77.49
CA MET A 1 -13.93 8.73 78.07
C MET A 1 -12.79 9.12 77.14
N HIS A 2 -11.79 9.80 77.72
CA HIS A 2 -10.48 10.19 77.18
C HIS A 2 -10.37 11.19 76.02
N THR A 3 -9.88 12.37 76.40
CA THR A 3 -9.34 13.50 75.65
C THR A 3 -7.80 13.46 75.60
N ALA A 4 -7.22 13.78 74.43
CA ALA A 4 -5.92 14.47 74.16
C ALA A 4 -4.60 13.77 74.62
N PRO A 5 -3.37 14.14 74.15
CA PRO A 5 -2.98 15.42 73.54
C PRO A 5 -1.93 15.43 72.40
N THR A 6 -1.49 16.65 72.14
CA THR A 6 -0.69 17.35 71.10
C THR A 6 0.80 17.05 70.94
N HIS A 7 1.28 17.31 69.70
CA HIS A 7 2.57 17.85 69.21
C HIS A 7 3.92 17.54 69.90
N SER A 8 4.91 17.10 69.10
CA SER A 8 6.24 17.74 69.05
C SER A 8 7.07 17.35 67.82
N LEU A 9 7.71 18.35 67.20
CA LEU A 9 8.66 18.24 66.07
C LEU A 9 10.04 17.77 66.56
N ILE A 10 10.70 16.88 65.82
CA ILE A 10 12.17 16.81 65.75
C ILE A 10 12.61 16.64 64.29
N LYS A 11 13.49 17.54 63.86
CA LYS A 11 14.17 17.59 62.55
C LYS A 11 15.22 16.49 62.45
N LEU A 12 15.32 15.83 61.30
CA LEU A 12 16.59 15.25 60.86
C LEU A 12 16.76 15.47 59.35
N LEU A 13 17.74 16.33 59.01
CA LEU A 13 18.27 16.46 57.66
C LEU A 13 19.04 15.18 57.30
N ILE A 14 18.69 14.57 56.18
CA ILE A 14 19.61 13.71 55.43
C ILE A 14 19.59 14.21 53.98
N LEU A 15 20.70 14.85 53.60
CA LEU A 15 21.09 15.05 52.20
C LEU A 15 21.43 13.68 51.61
N LEU A 16 20.69 13.25 50.59
CA LEU A 16 21.21 12.32 49.58
C LEU A 16 20.71 12.81 48.21
N GLY A 17 21.68 13.02 47.32
CA GLY A 17 21.51 13.71 46.04
C GLY A 17 20.50 13.03 45.13
N LEU A 18 19.53 13.82 44.66
CA LEU A 18 18.72 13.46 43.51
C LEU A 18 19.55 13.69 42.26
N VAL A 19 19.89 12.60 41.58
CA VAL A 19 20.36 12.62 40.20
C VAL A 19 19.26 13.25 39.36
N LEU A 20 19.52 14.45 38.81
CA LEU A 20 18.71 15.06 37.77
C LEU A 20 18.80 14.18 36.52
N PHE A 21 17.89 13.22 36.40
CA PHE A 21 17.55 12.68 35.09
C PHE A 21 16.85 13.80 34.32
N GLY A 22 17.60 14.47 33.45
CA GLY A 22 17.02 15.23 32.36
C GLY A 22 16.23 14.26 31.49
N ILE A 23 14.94 14.14 31.75
CA ILE A 23 14.02 13.53 30.80
C ILE A 23 13.88 14.58 29.69
N SER A 24 14.69 14.45 28.65
CA SER A 24 14.38 15.05 27.36
C SER A 24 13.07 14.44 26.90
N ILE A 25 11.96 15.11 27.21
CA ILE A 25 10.70 14.83 26.54
C ILE A 25 10.92 15.33 25.12
N ALA A 26 11.26 14.41 24.21
CA ALA A 26 11.12 14.71 22.80
C ALA A 26 9.63 15.03 22.58
N SER A 27 9.31 16.31 22.45
CA SER A 27 8.01 16.73 21.92
C SER A 27 7.92 16.15 20.53
N ALA A 28 7.29 14.98 20.41
CA ALA A 28 6.81 14.49 19.14
C ALA A 28 5.82 15.55 18.64
N LYS A 29 6.26 16.39 17.69
CA LYS A 29 5.34 17.20 16.90
C LYS A 29 4.41 16.20 16.23
N THR A 30 3.18 16.11 16.72
CA THR A 30 2.08 15.50 15.97
C THR A 30 1.95 16.27 14.68
N VAL A 31 2.41 15.66 13.58
CA VAL A 31 2.17 16.17 12.24
C VAL A 31 0.68 15.91 11.95
N PRO A 32 -0.12 16.94 11.67
CA PRO A 32 -1.51 16.73 11.31
C PRO A 32 -1.57 15.87 10.05
N ALA A 33 -2.39 14.82 10.09
CA ALA A 33 -2.77 14.05 8.91
C ALA A 33 -3.59 14.94 7.98
N SER A 34 -2.91 15.82 7.23
CA SER A 34 -3.51 16.46 6.07
C SER A 34 -3.36 15.50 4.92
N ALA A 35 -4.41 14.70 4.70
CA ALA A 35 -4.58 13.84 3.55
C ALA A 35 -4.36 14.62 2.26
N VAL A 36 -3.19 14.43 1.65
CA VAL A 36 -2.87 14.95 0.33
C VAL A 36 -3.63 14.07 -0.67
N ARG A 37 -4.93 14.32 -0.84
CA ARG A 37 -5.56 13.98 -2.13
C ARG A 37 -4.88 14.85 -3.17
N ASN A 38 -4.10 14.21 -4.05
CA ASN A 38 -3.26 14.81 -5.08
C ASN A 38 -1.95 15.40 -4.54
N CYS A 39 -0.83 14.80 -4.94
CA CYS A 39 0.50 15.33 -4.67
C CYS A 39 0.60 16.81 -5.09
N ASP A 40 1.24 17.63 -4.27
CA ASP A 40 1.57 18.98 -4.68
C ASP A 40 2.62 18.92 -5.80
N ARG A 41 2.19 19.24 -7.02
CA ARG A 41 3.01 19.25 -8.23
C ARG A 41 3.63 20.62 -8.50
N SER A 42 3.60 21.52 -7.52
CA SER A 42 4.26 22.83 -7.60
C SER A 42 5.78 22.68 -7.85
N ASN A 43 6.37 21.61 -7.32
CA ASN A 43 7.75 21.23 -7.55
C ASN A 43 7.88 20.00 -8.47
N ALA A 44 9.05 19.87 -9.11
CA ALA A 44 9.39 18.65 -9.84
C ALA A 44 9.53 17.46 -8.86
N PRO A 45 9.18 16.23 -9.30
CA PRO A 45 9.36 15.06 -8.47
C PRO A 45 10.85 14.82 -8.18
N ILE A 46 11.17 14.51 -6.92
CA ILE A 46 12.54 14.17 -6.48
C ILE A 46 12.94 12.74 -6.89
N ILE A 47 11.96 11.88 -7.13
CA ILE A 47 12.13 10.56 -7.75
C ILE A 47 11.15 10.47 -8.91
N ASN A 48 11.62 10.13 -10.11
CA ASN A 48 10.81 9.92 -11.30
C ASN A 48 11.38 8.77 -12.12
N VAL A 49 10.92 7.56 -11.82
CA VAL A 49 11.46 6.34 -12.40
C VAL A 49 10.42 5.47 -13.06
N THR A 50 10.88 4.62 -13.96
CA THR A 50 10.12 3.53 -14.58
C THR A 50 10.75 2.19 -14.23
N GLN A 51 9.91 1.22 -13.93
CA GLN A 51 10.30 -0.16 -13.60
C GLN A 51 9.41 -1.12 -14.40
N LYS A 52 10.00 -2.19 -14.93
CA LYS A 52 9.23 -3.35 -15.37
C LYS A 52 9.20 -4.39 -14.25
N VAL A 53 8.03 -4.91 -13.91
CA VAL A 53 7.85 -6.04 -12.99
C VAL A 53 7.25 -7.18 -13.78
N VAL A 54 7.77 -8.39 -13.61
CA VAL A 54 7.25 -9.61 -14.23
C VAL A 54 6.96 -10.68 -13.19
N HIS A 55 6.04 -11.59 -13.51
CA HIS A 55 5.59 -12.68 -12.64
C HIS A 55 5.21 -12.21 -11.22
N THR A 56 4.45 -11.11 -11.11
CA THR A 56 3.77 -10.79 -9.83
C THR A 56 2.43 -11.48 -9.79
N VAL A 57 1.93 -11.85 -8.61
CA VAL A 57 0.58 -12.45 -8.48
C VAL A 57 -0.47 -11.38 -8.20
N ASP A 58 -1.70 -11.59 -8.68
CA ASP A 58 -2.85 -10.73 -8.37
C ASP A 58 -3.95 -11.48 -7.61
N SER A 59 -4.66 -10.73 -6.75
CA SER A 59 -5.65 -11.20 -5.79
C SER A 59 -7.08 -10.83 -6.19
N GLY A 60 -8.03 -11.69 -5.79
CA GLY A 60 -9.46 -11.55 -6.08
C GLY A 60 -10.31 -11.45 -4.82
N GLN A 61 -11.60 -11.12 -4.99
CA GLN A 61 -12.51 -10.92 -3.85
C GLN A 61 -12.77 -12.17 -3.00
N ALA A 62 -12.55 -13.37 -3.55
CA ALA A 62 -12.74 -14.61 -2.80
C ALA A 62 -11.56 -14.95 -1.87
N GLY A 63 -10.60 -14.04 -1.68
CA GLY A 63 -9.40 -14.29 -0.88
C GLY A 63 -8.41 -15.25 -1.56
N ASN A 64 -8.52 -15.39 -2.88
CA ASN A 64 -7.63 -16.20 -3.71
C ASN A 64 -6.73 -15.30 -4.57
N ASN A 65 -5.68 -15.90 -5.10
CA ASN A 65 -4.97 -15.35 -6.25
C ASN A 65 -5.54 -15.92 -7.54
N TRP A 66 -5.56 -15.14 -8.61
CA TRP A 66 -6.28 -15.50 -9.84
C TRP A 66 -5.48 -15.31 -11.13
N ALA A 67 -4.41 -14.50 -11.10
CA ALA A 67 -3.58 -14.24 -12.27
C ALA A 67 -2.12 -13.95 -11.91
N PHE A 68 -1.24 -14.07 -12.91
CA PHE A 68 0.08 -13.46 -12.91
C PHE A 68 0.09 -12.20 -13.77
N ASP A 69 0.70 -11.14 -13.27
CA ASP A 69 0.82 -9.88 -13.97
C ASP A 69 2.26 -9.59 -14.40
N ASP A 70 2.37 -9.00 -15.58
CA ASP A 70 3.54 -8.32 -16.10
C ASP A 70 3.18 -6.85 -16.33
N LEU A 71 3.91 -5.93 -15.70
CA LEU A 71 3.55 -4.51 -15.72
C LEU A 71 4.75 -3.57 -15.87
N ASN A 72 4.50 -2.45 -16.54
CA ASN A 72 5.35 -1.28 -16.46
C ASN A 72 4.76 -0.32 -15.42
N ARG A 73 5.58 0.06 -14.46
CA ARG A 73 5.24 1.02 -13.40
C ARG A 73 6.03 2.29 -13.60
N GLN A 74 5.36 3.43 -13.61
CA GLN A 74 6.00 4.72 -13.37
C GLN A 74 5.77 5.11 -11.90
N MET A 75 6.81 5.61 -11.24
CA MET A 75 6.77 6.13 -9.88
C MET A 75 7.28 7.55 -9.89
N LYS A 76 6.49 8.46 -9.32
CA LYS A 76 6.88 9.83 -9.03
C LYS A 76 6.74 10.07 -7.54
N VAL A 77 7.76 10.66 -6.93
CA VAL A 77 7.75 11.03 -5.51
C VAL A 77 8.05 12.51 -5.38
N TYR A 78 7.23 13.18 -4.58
CA TYR A 78 7.29 14.61 -4.29
C TYR A 78 7.60 14.80 -2.81
N ASP A 79 8.54 15.67 -2.49
CA ASP A 79 8.88 16.01 -1.10
C ASP A 79 8.01 17.17 -0.63
N ASN A 80 7.35 17.00 0.51
CA ASN A 80 6.53 18.04 1.12
C ASN A 80 7.34 18.97 2.06
N GLY A 81 8.61 18.65 2.32
CA GLY A 81 9.53 19.45 3.15
C GLY A 81 9.35 19.27 4.66
N ASP A 82 8.49 18.34 5.09
CA ASP A 82 8.16 18.07 6.49
C ASP A 82 8.44 16.63 6.93
N GLY A 83 9.17 15.86 6.11
CA GLY A 83 9.44 14.44 6.34
C GLY A 83 8.34 13.51 5.80
N THR A 84 7.35 14.06 5.11
CA THR A 84 6.36 13.33 4.33
C THR A 84 6.60 13.47 2.84
N PHE A 85 6.25 12.43 2.09
CA PHE A 85 6.46 12.36 0.65
C PHE A 85 5.18 11.88 0.00
N CYS A 86 4.75 12.55 -1.06
CA CYS A 86 3.61 12.10 -1.86
C CYS A 86 4.08 11.27 -3.03
N VAL A 87 3.42 10.14 -3.26
CA VAL A 87 3.72 9.18 -4.33
C VAL A 87 2.59 9.18 -5.34
N GLU A 88 2.96 9.24 -6.62
CA GLU A 88 2.07 8.85 -7.72
C GLU A 88 2.68 7.65 -8.42
N SER A 89 1.91 6.55 -8.48
CA SER A 89 2.30 5.37 -9.24
C SER A 89 1.25 5.05 -10.29
N THR A 90 1.69 4.87 -11.53
CA THR A 90 0.83 4.42 -12.63
C THR A 90 1.34 3.12 -13.19
N ASN A 91 0.44 2.16 -13.38
CA ASN A 91 0.74 0.82 -13.87
C ASN A 91 -0.02 0.58 -15.17
N GLU A 92 0.66 0.02 -16.16
CA GLU A 92 0.03 -0.59 -17.33
C GLU A 92 0.65 -1.95 -17.59
N GLY A 93 -0.17 -2.96 -17.83
CA GLY A 93 0.32 -4.33 -17.89
C GLY A 93 -0.59 -5.30 -18.61
N LYS A 94 -0.16 -6.56 -18.56
CA LYS A 94 -0.90 -7.74 -18.99
C LYS A 94 -1.08 -8.66 -17.80
N PHE A 95 -2.17 -9.40 -17.80
CA PHE A 95 -2.43 -10.44 -16.83
C PHE A 95 -2.67 -11.77 -17.55
N ASP A 96 -2.18 -12.84 -16.94
CA ASP A 96 -2.33 -14.24 -17.35
C ASP A 96 -3.18 -14.97 -16.30
N SER A 97 -4.42 -15.26 -16.68
CA SER A 97 -5.42 -15.86 -15.80
C SER A 97 -5.10 -17.33 -15.52
N GLN A 98 -5.24 -17.77 -14.28
CA GLN A 98 -4.88 -19.14 -13.92
C GLN A 98 -6.13 -20.03 -13.87
N GLY A 99 -6.16 -21.02 -14.76
CA GLY A 99 -7.26 -21.99 -14.84
C GLY A 99 -7.52 -22.69 -13.51
N GLY A 100 -8.80 -22.86 -13.17
CA GLY A 100 -9.23 -23.46 -11.91
C GLY A 100 -9.29 -22.50 -10.72
N GLN A 101 -8.75 -21.28 -10.83
CA GLN A 101 -8.92 -20.24 -9.80
C GLN A 101 -10.32 -19.61 -9.86
N ARG A 102 -10.75 -19.04 -8.73
CA ARG A 102 -11.94 -18.19 -8.70
C ARG A 102 -11.65 -16.87 -9.43
N SER A 103 -12.59 -16.41 -10.25
CA SER A 103 -12.49 -15.13 -10.94
C SER A 103 -12.36 -13.96 -9.95
N PRO A 104 -11.73 -12.84 -10.36
CA PRO A 104 -11.47 -11.72 -9.45
C PRO A 104 -12.74 -11.08 -8.88
N GLY A 105 -13.82 -10.99 -9.67
CA GLY A 105 -15.14 -10.55 -9.23
C GLY A 105 -15.93 -11.61 -8.45
N ASN A 106 -15.34 -12.79 -8.22
CA ASN A 106 -15.93 -13.90 -7.50
C ASN A 106 -17.27 -14.40 -8.11
N THR A 107 -17.41 -14.36 -9.43
CA THR A 107 -18.64 -14.82 -10.12
C THR A 107 -18.53 -16.24 -10.67
N GLY A 108 -17.32 -16.75 -10.92
CA GLY A 108 -17.13 -18.07 -11.51
C GLY A 108 -15.72 -18.60 -11.39
N VAL A 109 -15.42 -19.67 -12.12
CA VAL A 109 -14.10 -20.31 -12.17
C VAL A 109 -13.47 -20.00 -13.52
N LEU A 110 -12.18 -19.65 -13.49
CA LEU A 110 -11.40 -19.31 -14.68
C LEU A 110 -11.05 -20.57 -15.47
N THR A 111 -11.07 -20.45 -16.80
CA THR A 111 -10.55 -21.49 -17.68
C THR A 111 -9.04 -21.37 -17.89
N GLY A 112 -8.49 -20.18 -17.61
CA GLY A 112 -7.09 -19.84 -17.86
C GLY A 112 -6.84 -19.30 -19.27
N ASN A 113 -7.90 -18.92 -19.99
CA ASN A 113 -7.81 -18.27 -21.29
C ASN A 113 -8.27 -16.80 -21.23
N GLU A 114 -8.61 -16.33 -20.03
CA GLU A 114 -9.17 -15.01 -19.79
C GLU A 114 -8.11 -13.90 -19.74
N ASP A 115 -7.03 -14.03 -20.51
CA ASP A 115 -5.85 -13.18 -20.42
C ASP A 115 -6.06 -11.84 -21.09
N GLY A 116 -5.54 -10.78 -20.47
CA GLY A 116 -5.91 -9.43 -20.90
C GLY A 116 -4.89 -8.38 -20.56
N THR A 117 -5.38 -7.15 -20.52
CA THR A 117 -4.58 -5.97 -20.14
C THR A 117 -5.22 -5.27 -18.96
N PHE A 118 -4.40 -4.55 -18.21
CA PHE A 118 -4.91 -3.70 -17.15
C PHE A 118 -4.18 -2.36 -17.12
N LYS A 119 -4.87 -1.38 -16.55
CA LYS A 119 -4.32 -0.05 -16.26
C LYS A 119 -4.80 0.39 -14.89
N GLY A 120 -3.97 1.14 -14.19
CA GLY A 120 -4.33 1.65 -12.88
C GLY A 120 -3.16 2.29 -12.18
N GLY A 121 -3.22 2.31 -10.87
CA GLY A 121 -2.20 2.96 -10.06
C GLY A 121 -2.69 3.32 -8.67
N TYR A 122 -1.88 4.11 -7.99
CA TYR A 122 -2.20 4.61 -6.67
C TYR A 122 -1.57 5.97 -6.41
N GLN A 123 -2.16 6.67 -5.45
CA GLN A 123 -1.53 7.75 -4.70
C GLN A 123 -1.31 7.28 -3.26
N ALA A 124 -0.17 7.65 -2.69
CA ALA A 124 0.20 7.27 -1.34
C ALA A 124 1.05 8.34 -0.66
N VAL A 125 1.10 8.28 0.66
CA VAL A 125 2.03 9.03 1.48
C VAL A 125 3.10 8.08 2.03
N ILE A 126 4.36 8.49 1.92
CA ILE A 126 5.46 7.90 2.66
C ILE A 126 5.85 8.85 3.78
N THR A 127 6.07 8.31 4.97
CA THR A 127 6.68 9.04 6.10
C THR A 127 8.01 8.40 6.43
N GLY A 128 9.11 9.14 6.41
CA GLY A 128 10.40 8.55 6.68
C GLY A 128 11.58 9.43 6.29
N THR A 129 12.73 8.79 6.10
CA THR A 129 13.99 9.46 5.75
C THR A 129 14.49 8.88 4.44
N LEU A 130 14.77 9.75 3.46
CA LEU A 130 15.46 9.35 2.24
C LEU A 130 16.87 8.86 2.56
N LEU A 131 17.32 7.86 1.82
CA LEU A 131 18.72 7.47 1.82
C LEU A 131 19.56 8.60 1.21
N GLU A 132 20.69 8.93 1.83
CA GLU A 132 21.67 9.85 1.25
C GLU A 132 22.18 9.32 -0.10
N GLU A 133 22.37 8.00 -0.18
CA GLU A 133 22.74 7.27 -1.39
C GLU A 133 21.67 6.19 -1.68
N PRO A 134 20.65 6.50 -2.51
CA PRO A 134 19.64 5.52 -2.90
C PRO A 134 20.21 4.31 -3.65
N LEU A 135 19.59 3.15 -3.48
CA LEU A 135 20.01 1.91 -4.13
C LEU A 135 19.70 1.90 -5.63
N TRP A 136 18.68 2.66 -6.03
CA TRP A 136 18.30 2.86 -7.41
C TRP A 136 18.50 4.32 -7.83
N PRO A 137 18.72 4.59 -9.13
CA PRO A 137 18.67 5.95 -9.66
C PRO A 137 17.35 6.64 -9.27
N THR A 138 17.42 7.93 -9.01
CA THR A 138 16.23 8.74 -8.74
C THR A 138 15.48 9.15 -10.01
N ASN A 139 16.08 8.95 -11.20
CA ASN A 139 15.48 9.32 -12.48
C ASN A 139 15.75 8.26 -13.55
N GLY A 140 14.78 8.05 -14.45
CA GLY A 140 14.93 7.19 -15.62
C GLY A 140 14.41 5.77 -15.43
N ASN A 141 15.10 4.77 -15.98
CA ASN A 141 14.67 3.37 -15.90
C ASN A 141 15.51 2.61 -14.87
N VAL A 142 14.86 1.85 -13.98
CA VAL A 142 15.53 1.05 -12.94
C VAL A 142 15.60 -0.45 -13.28
N GLY A 143 15.25 -0.81 -14.51
CA GLY A 143 15.35 -2.16 -15.04
C GLY A 143 14.08 -2.99 -14.92
N THR A 144 14.27 -4.30 -15.01
CA THR A 144 13.24 -5.32 -14.84
C THR A 144 13.47 -6.10 -13.56
N THR A 145 12.41 -6.31 -12.79
CA THR A 145 12.43 -7.19 -11.61
C THR A 145 11.47 -8.35 -11.83
N ASP A 146 11.97 -9.57 -11.68
CA ASP A 146 11.15 -10.78 -11.64
C ASP A 146 10.76 -11.05 -10.19
N TYR A 147 9.48 -10.96 -9.87
CA TYR A 147 8.98 -11.22 -8.51
C TYR A 147 8.89 -12.72 -8.21
N GLN A 148 8.97 -13.57 -9.24
CA GLN A 148 8.97 -15.02 -9.13
C GLN A 148 7.79 -15.56 -8.33
N CYS A 149 6.63 -14.89 -8.38
CA CYS A 149 5.48 -15.30 -7.60
C CYS A 149 4.93 -16.66 -8.08
N ASP A 150 4.53 -17.50 -7.14
CA ASP A 150 3.63 -18.62 -7.41
C ASP A 150 2.16 -18.23 -7.17
N ILE A 151 1.23 -19.09 -7.56
CA ILE A 151 -0.21 -18.82 -7.40
C ILE A 151 -0.66 -18.82 -5.93
N ASN A 152 0.17 -19.28 -4.99
CA ASN A 152 -0.10 -19.20 -3.56
C ASN A 152 0.36 -17.87 -2.95
N GLY A 153 1.02 -17.00 -3.74
CA GLY A 153 1.53 -15.72 -3.30
C GLY A 153 2.92 -15.76 -2.68
N ASN A 154 3.68 -16.84 -2.88
CA ASN A 154 5.08 -16.85 -2.51
C ASN A 154 5.89 -16.15 -3.60
N CYS A 155 6.44 -14.97 -3.29
CA CYS A 155 7.19 -14.14 -4.23
C CYS A 155 8.64 -13.93 -3.76
N PRO A 156 9.54 -14.92 -3.89
CA PRO A 156 10.92 -14.84 -3.42
C PRO A 156 11.75 -13.74 -4.11
N GLY A 157 11.36 -13.33 -5.33
CA GLY A 157 11.99 -12.24 -6.06
C GLY A 157 11.41 -10.85 -5.76
N TYR A 158 10.44 -10.74 -4.84
CA TYR A 158 9.82 -9.46 -4.51
C TYR A 158 10.84 -8.45 -3.99
N ILE A 159 10.76 -7.23 -4.55
CA ILE A 159 11.52 -6.08 -4.07
C ILE A 159 10.55 -4.96 -3.68
N SER A 160 10.71 -4.46 -2.46
CA SER A 160 10.06 -3.23 -1.99
C SER A 160 10.73 -2.02 -2.65
N TRP A 161 10.03 -1.41 -3.62
CA TRP A 161 10.54 -0.23 -4.31
C TRP A 161 10.75 0.98 -3.37
N PRO A 162 9.90 1.26 -2.35
CA PRO A 162 10.20 2.37 -1.43
C PRO A 162 11.47 2.09 -0.62
N GLY A 163 11.73 0.82 -0.28
CA GLY A 163 12.97 0.41 0.39
C GLY A 163 14.24 0.64 -0.42
N GLN A 164 14.14 0.99 -1.70
CA GLN A 164 15.29 1.37 -2.54
C GLN A 164 15.69 2.84 -2.37
N TYR A 165 14.80 3.65 -1.78
CA TYR A 165 14.95 5.10 -1.65
C TYR A 165 14.88 5.59 -0.19
N PHE A 166 14.21 4.84 0.69
CA PHE A 166 13.95 5.23 2.08
C PHE A 166 14.66 4.30 3.06
N ALA A 167 15.15 4.87 4.15
CA ALA A 167 15.74 4.13 5.25
C ALA A 167 14.73 3.14 5.87
N PRO A 168 15.19 2.01 6.43
CA PRO A 168 14.32 1.07 7.12
C PRO A 168 13.46 1.74 8.21
N GLY A 169 12.21 1.30 8.32
CA GLY A 169 11.24 1.89 9.26
C GLY A 169 10.37 3.00 8.68
N PHE A 170 10.45 3.27 7.37
CA PHE A 170 9.50 4.15 6.69
C PHE A 170 8.06 3.64 6.81
N GLY A 171 7.11 4.56 6.89
CA GLY A 171 5.67 4.30 6.78
C GLY A 171 5.20 4.48 5.34
N PHE A 172 4.20 3.70 4.93
CA PHE A 172 3.57 3.79 3.63
C PHE A 172 2.05 3.65 3.80
N ALA A 173 1.28 4.62 3.32
CA ALA A 173 -0.17 4.60 3.39
C ALA A 173 -0.78 5.03 2.06
N TYR A 174 -1.73 4.24 1.55
CA TYR A 174 -2.48 4.61 0.35
C TYR A 174 -3.51 5.69 0.67
N ASP A 175 -3.57 6.73 -0.17
CA ASP A 175 -4.68 7.69 -0.18
C ASP A 175 -5.80 7.21 -1.10
N PHE A 176 -5.41 6.70 -2.27
CA PHE A 176 -6.30 6.15 -3.28
C PHE A 176 -5.54 5.10 -4.09
N TRP A 177 -6.25 4.05 -4.51
CA TRP A 177 -5.76 3.09 -5.50
C TRP A 177 -6.91 2.55 -6.35
N GLY A 178 -6.59 2.13 -7.56
CA GLY A 178 -7.53 1.47 -8.45
C GLY A 178 -6.88 0.90 -9.70
N TRP A 179 -7.40 -0.23 -10.16
CA TRP A 179 -7.01 -0.92 -11.39
C TRP A 179 -8.24 -1.38 -12.16
N ALA A 180 -8.20 -1.24 -13.47
CA ALA A 180 -9.20 -1.74 -14.41
C ALA A 180 -8.56 -2.77 -15.33
N TYR A 181 -9.11 -3.97 -15.32
CA TYR A 181 -8.68 -5.13 -16.08
C TYR A 181 -9.69 -5.38 -17.19
N LYS A 182 -9.19 -5.73 -18.37
CA LYS A 182 -10.00 -5.95 -19.55
C LYS A 182 -9.62 -7.27 -20.23
N TYR A 183 -10.62 -8.13 -20.39
CA TYR A 183 -10.59 -9.31 -21.23
C TYR A 183 -11.78 -9.24 -22.20
N GLN A 184 -11.54 -9.28 -23.51
CA GLN A 184 -12.59 -9.09 -24.52
C GLN A 184 -13.47 -7.85 -24.22
N ASN A 185 -14.78 -8.03 -24.02
CA ASN A 185 -15.75 -6.97 -23.68
C ASN A 185 -16.00 -6.84 -22.16
N CYS A 186 -15.18 -7.51 -21.35
CA CYS A 186 -15.45 -7.79 -19.95
C CYS A 186 -14.43 -7.03 -19.12
N VAL A 187 -14.95 -6.36 -18.11
CA VAL A 187 -14.19 -5.40 -17.33
C VAL A 187 -14.35 -5.73 -15.86
N TRP A 188 -13.21 -5.86 -15.22
CA TRP A 188 -13.10 -5.93 -13.77
C TRP A 188 -12.44 -4.66 -13.27
N VAL A 189 -13.07 -3.99 -12.31
CA VAL A 189 -12.51 -2.83 -11.62
C VAL A 189 -12.31 -3.19 -10.16
N ASN A 190 -11.06 -3.08 -9.70
CA ASN A 190 -10.68 -3.24 -8.30
C ASN A 190 -10.17 -1.90 -7.79
N ALA A 191 -10.87 -1.27 -6.84
CA ALA A 191 -10.50 0.05 -6.35
C ALA A 191 -10.82 0.25 -4.87
N SER A 192 -10.06 1.16 -4.25
CA SER A 192 -10.30 1.64 -2.88
C SER A 192 -11.72 2.20 -2.66
N THR A 193 -12.40 2.63 -3.73
CA THR A 193 -13.77 3.15 -3.70
C THR A 193 -14.83 2.10 -3.93
N GLY A 194 -14.45 0.83 -4.13
CA GLY A 194 -15.34 -0.27 -4.43
C GLY A 194 -14.99 -0.97 -5.73
N ASN A 195 -15.48 -2.20 -5.83
CA ASN A 195 -15.17 -3.13 -6.90
C ASN A 195 -16.38 -3.34 -7.81
N GLN A 196 -16.16 -3.58 -9.10
CA GLN A 196 -17.24 -3.74 -10.07
C GLN A 196 -16.86 -4.70 -11.21
N GLY A 197 -17.84 -5.50 -11.63
CA GLY A 197 -17.73 -6.36 -12.81
C GLY A 197 -16.98 -7.65 -12.54
N ASP A 198 -16.48 -8.27 -13.60
CA ASP A 198 -15.59 -9.44 -13.57
C ASP A 198 -14.94 -9.58 -14.96
N ILE A 199 -13.86 -10.37 -15.06
CA ILE A 199 -13.25 -10.72 -16.35
C ILE A 199 -14.04 -11.84 -17.06
N LEU A 200 -14.94 -12.54 -16.35
CA LEU A 200 -15.83 -13.55 -16.94
C LEU A 200 -17.00 -12.90 -17.69
N CYS A 201 -16.96 -13.00 -19.02
CA CYS A 201 -17.94 -12.43 -19.94
C CYS A 201 -19.36 -12.98 -19.86
N GLY A 202 -19.55 -14.12 -19.21
CA GLY A 202 -20.87 -14.75 -19.02
C GLY A 202 -21.56 -14.43 -17.69
N ALA A 203 -20.91 -13.69 -16.78
CA ALA A 203 -21.44 -13.48 -15.43
C ALA A 203 -22.40 -12.28 -15.30
N SER A 204 -22.53 -11.45 -16.33
CA SER A 204 -23.52 -10.37 -16.40
C SER A 204 -24.89 -10.92 -16.88
N GLY A 205 -25.56 -11.72 -16.06
CA GLY A 205 -26.89 -12.23 -16.41
C GLY A 205 -27.44 -13.26 -15.43
N GLY A 206 -27.83 -12.82 -14.23
CA GLY A 206 -28.45 -13.72 -13.25
C GLY A 206 -28.89 -13.07 -11.96
N GLY A 207 -29.42 -11.83 -12.03
CA GLY A 207 -30.34 -11.39 -10.99
C GLY A 207 -31.49 -12.40 -10.97
N GLY A 208 -31.63 -13.11 -9.86
CA GLY A 208 -32.68 -14.11 -9.70
C GLY A 208 -34.03 -13.49 -10.02
N ALA A 209 -34.74 -14.08 -10.99
CA ALA A 209 -36.16 -13.85 -11.10
C ALA A 209 -36.83 -14.46 -9.86
N PRO A 210 -37.61 -13.70 -9.08
CA PRO A 210 -38.38 -14.25 -7.99
C PRO A 210 -39.58 -14.99 -8.57
N GLY A 211 -39.65 -16.30 -8.30
CA GLY A 211 -40.88 -17.08 -8.34
C GLY A 211 -41.32 -17.58 -9.72
N ASP A 212 -41.44 -18.89 -9.83
CA ASP A 212 -42.75 -19.45 -10.13
C ASP A 212 -42.98 -20.68 -9.25
N PRO A 213 -44.08 -20.74 -8.48
CA PRO A 213 -44.49 -21.95 -7.78
C PRO A 213 -45.37 -22.83 -8.69
N ASN A 214 -45.18 -24.15 -8.52
CA ASN A 214 -45.90 -25.32 -9.07
C ASN A 214 -45.35 -25.93 -10.35
#